data_AF-A0A7W0XHM6-F1
#
_entry.id   AF-A0A7W0XHM6-F1
#
_cell.length_a   1.000
_cell.length_b   1.000
_cell.length_c   1.000
_cell.angle_alpha   90.00
_cell.angle_beta   90.00
_cell.angle_gamma   90.00
#
_symmetry.space_group_name_H-M   'P 1'
#
loop_
_entity.id
_entity.type
_entity.pdbx_description
1 polymer ?
#
loop_
_entity_poly.entity_id
_entity_poly.type
_entity_poly.pdbx_seq_one_letter_code
_entity_poly.pdbx_strand_id
1 'polypeptide(L)'
;TQFLPSSYIAFAVDFDGDGRRDLQRSTADVLASTANFLRGHGWQPGQSWEEGSGNYQVILQWNKAQVYAKTVGEFARQLSEG
;
A
#
# COMPACT_ATOMS: atom_id res chain seq x y z
N THR A 1 -3.77 3.13 -17.75
CA THR A 1 -3.95 4.08 -16.65
C THR A 1 -4.49 3.29 -15.47
N GLN A 2 -3.69 3.10 -14.41
CA GLN A 2 -4.22 2.44 -13.22
C GLN A 2 -5.20 3.42 -12.57
N PHE A 3 -6.51 3.18 -12.68
CA PHE A 3 -7.50 3.97 -11.95
C PHE A 3 -7.29 3.70 -10.46
N LEU A 4 -6.80 4.73 -9.76
CA LEU A 4 -6.70 4.69 -8.32
C LEU A 4 -8.13 4.70 -7.75
N PRO A 5 -8.49 3.75 -6.86
CA PRO A 5 -9.78 3.79 -6.18
C PRO A 5 -9.96 5.13 -5.47
N SER A 6 -11.18 5.67 -5.46
CA SER A 6 -11.50 6.90 -4.72
C SER A 6 -11.14 6.82 -3.24
N SER A 7 -11.15 5.62 -2.65
CA SER A 7 -10.66 5.37 -1.30
C SER A 7 -9.17 5.73 -1.14
N TYR A 8 -8.33 5.50 -2.15
CA TYR A 8 -6.90 5.83 -2.09
C TYR A 8 -6.66 7.35 -1.97
N ILE A 9 -7.46 8.16 -2.67
CA ILE A 9 -7.37 9.62 -2.61
C ILE A 9 -7.66 10.12 -1.18
N ALA A 10 -8.53 9.44 -0.42
CA ALA A 10 -8.83 9.81 0.96
C ALA A 10 -7.63 9.63 1.91
N PHE A 11 -6.68 8.75 1.57
CA PHE A 11 -5.46 8.52 2.36
C PHE A 11 -4.24 9.29 1.84
N ALA A 12 -4.43 10.15 0.85
CA ALA A 12 -3.36 10.94 0.26
C ALA A 12 -2.70 11.85 1.31
N VAL A 13 -1.38 11.75 1.43
CA VAL A 13 -0.53 12.56 2.32
C VAL A 13 0.46 13.33 1.47
N ASP A 14 0.58 14.63 1.75
CA ASP A 14 1.67 15.49 1.27
C ASP A 14 2.84 15.24 2.22
N PHE A 15 3.81 14.46 1.76
CA PHE A 15 4.93 14.03 2.59
C PHE A 15 6.18 14.86 2.35
N ASP A 16 6.37 15.38 1.14
CA ASP A 16 7.49 16.25 0.81
C ASP A 16 7.26 17.73 1.19
N GLY A 17 6.03 18.09 1.56
CA GLY A 17 5.67 19.39 2.12
C GLY A 17 5.50 20.48 1.06
N ASP A 18 5.31 20.11 -0.20
CA ASP A 18 5.20 21.05 -1.32
C ASP A 18 3.79 21.67 -1.46
N GLY A 19 2.85 21.26 -0.61
CA GLY A 19 1.46 21.71 -0.59
C GLY A 19 0.55 20.89 -1.51
N ARG A 20 1.05 19.83 -2.14
CA ARG A 20 0.32 18.94 -3.05
C ARG A 20 0.38 17.50 -2.55
N ARG A 21 -0.58 16.72 -3.01
CA ARG A 21 -0.64 15.27 -2.76
C ARG A 21 -0.50 14.56 -4.10
N ASP A 22 0.70 14.60 -4.67
CA ASP A 22 0.95 14.13 -6.02
C ASP A 22 1.18 12.61 -6.05
N LEU A 23 0.07 11.87 -6.05
CA LEU A 23 0.04 10.42 -6.12
C LEU A 23 0.45 9.85 -7.50
N GLN A 24 0.90 10.68 -8.43
CA GLN A 24 1.32 10.26 -9.78
C GLN A 24 2.82 10.47 -10.00
N ARG A 25 3.39 11.54 -9.46
CA ARG A 25 4.78 11.93 -9.72
C ARG A 25 5.66 12.01 -8.48
N SER A 26 5.10 12.19 -7.28
CA SER A 26 5.89 12.20 -6.05
C SER A 26 5.98 10.79 -5.48
N THR A 27 7.17 10.19 -5.55
CA THR A 27 7.44 8.90 -4.90
C THR A 27 7.24 8.99 -3.40
N ALA A 28 7.58 10.13 -2.79
CA ALA A 28 7.40 10.37 -1.36
C ALA A 28 5.91 10.32 -0.97
N ASP A 29 5.06 11.06 -1.68
CA ASP A 29 3.61 11.08 -1.43
C ASP A 29 2.97 9.72 -1.68
N VAL A 30 3.39 9.01 -2.74
CA VAL A 30 2.89 7.66 -3.03
C VAL A 30 3.20 6.70 -1.87
N LEU A 31 4.46 6.65 -1.41
CA LEU A 31 4.85 5.76 -0.32
C LEU A 31 4.14 6.10 0.99
N ALA A 32 4.09 7.39 1.34
CA ALA A 32 3.43 7.85 2.56
C ALA A 32 1.92 7.58 2.54
N SER A 33 1.27 7.79 1.40
CA SER A 33 -0.16 7.54 1.21
C SER A 33 -0.48 6.05 1.24
N THR A 34 0.37 5.20 0.65
CA THR A 34 0.25 3.75 0.77
C THR A 34 0.40 3.31 2.23
N ALA A 35 1.40 3.81 2.96
CA ALA A 35 1.58 3.47 4.37
C ALA A 35 0.38 3.92 5.23
N ASN A 36 -0.15 5.12 4.95
CA ASN A 36 -1.33 5.66 5.63
C ASN A 36 -2.58 4.80 5.37
N PHE A 37 -2.79 4.39 4.11
CA PHE A 37 -3.86 3.46 3.76
C PHE A 37 -3.75 2.14 4.52
N LEU A 38 -2.58 1.51 4.50
CA LEU A 38 -2.35 0.22 5.16
C LEU A 38 -2.62 0.33 6.67
N ARG A 39 -2.08 1.36 7.32
CA ARG A 39 -2.31 1.63 8.75
C ARG A 39 -3.79 1.83 9.07
N GLY A 40 -4.50 2.61 8.26
CA GLY A 40 -5.93 2.88 8.43
C GLY A 40 -6.82 1.65 8.29
N HIS A 41 -6.37 0.62 7.57
CA HIS A 41 -7.12 -0.62 7.34
C HIS A 41 -6.65 -1.79 8.21
N GLY A 42 -5.83 -1.53 9.24
CA GLY A 42 -5.48 -2.52 10.26
C GLY A 42 -4.19 -3.28 10.01
N TRP A 43 -3.28 -2.75 9.18
CA TRP A 43 -1.94 -3.30 9.03
C TRP A 43 -1.21 -3.42 10.37
N GLN A 44 -0.56 -4.56 10.59
CA GLN A 44 0.22 -4.85 11.79
C GLN A 44 1.70 -5.00 11.41
N PRO A 45 2.57 -4.03 11.79
CA PRO A 45 4.00 -4.12 11.52
C PRO A 45 4.62 -5.40 12.11
N GLY A 46 5.50 -6.05 11.34
CA GLY A 46 6.18 -7.28 11.75
C GLY A 46 5.35 -8.56 11.64
N GLN A 47 4.07 -8.48 11.26
CA GLN A 47 3.25 -9.66 10.97
C GLN A 47 3.41 -10.13 9.53
N SER A 48 3.21 -11.44 9.30
CA SER A 48 3.23 -12.04 7.96
C SER A 48 2.25 -11.36 7.03
N TRP A 49 2.62 -11.26 5.75
CA TRP A 49 1.82 -10.73 4.64
C TRP A 49 1.39 -11.82 3.64
N GLU A 50 1.64 -13.09 3.95
CA GLU A 50 1.31 -14.23 3.09
C GLU A 50 -0.19 -14.55 3.08
N GLU A 51 -0.64 -15.32 2.09
CA GLU A 51 -2.05 -15.74 1.98
C GLU A 51 -2.55 -16.37 3.28
N GLY A 52 -3.68 -15.87 3.78
CA GLY A 52 -4.27 -16.29 5.05
C GLY A 52 -3.90 -15.41 6.26
N SER A 53 -2.92 -14.53 6.13
CA SER A 53 -2.56 -13.57 7.20
C SER A 53 -3.53 -12.38 7.28
N GLY A 54 -3.54 -11.68 8.43
CA GLY A 54 -4.29 -10.44 8.60
C GLY A 54 -3.81 -9.33 7.65
N ASN A 55 -2.50 -9.18 7.47
CA ASN A 55 -1.94 -8.18 6.55
C ASN A 55 -2.26 -8.49 5.08
N TYR A 56 -2.37 -9.77 4.70
CA TYR A 56 -2.83 -10.13 3.34
C TYR A 56 -4.25 -9.62 3.06
N GLN A 57 -5.15 -9.66 4.06
CA GLN A 57 -6.49 -9.09 3.92
C GLN A 57 -6.46 -7.57 3.75
N VAL A 58 -5.49 -6.88 4.37
CA VAL A 58 -5.29 -5.43 4.19
C VAL A 58 -4.83 -5.11 2.76
N ILE A 59 -3.90 -5.91 2.20
CA ILE A 59 -3.44 -5.75 0.80
C ILE A 59 -4.61 -5.94 -0.18
N LEU A 60 -5.51 -6.89 0.08
CA LEU A 60 -6.70 -7.10 -0.77
C LEU A 60 -7.68 -5.92 -0.75
N GLN A 61 -7.69 -5.10 0.31
CA GLN A 61 -8.53 -3.91 0.37
C GLN A 61 -8.00 -2.79 -0.55
N TRP A 62 -6.70 -2.79 -0.84
CA TRP A 62 -6.09 -1.90 -1.81
C TRP A 62 -6.43 -2.31 -3.25
N ASN A 63 -6.32 -3.61 -3.55
CA ASN A 63 -6.74 -4.18 -4.81
C ASN A 63 -7.27 -5.60 -4.58
N LYS A 64 -8.55 -5.82 -4.91
CA LYS A 64 -9.27 -7.07 -4.62
C LYS A 64 -8.76 -8.29 -5.41
N ALA A 65 -7.84 -8.11 -6.36
CA ALA A 65 -7.26 -9.21 -7.11
C ALA A 65 -6.28 -10.01 -6.25
N GLN A 66 -6.56 -11.30 -6.02
CA GLN A 66 -5.68 -12.20 -5.27
C GLN A 66 -4.29 -12.32 -5.90
N VAL A 67 -4.20 -12.33 -7.24
CA VAL A 67 -2.91 -12.36 -7.96
C VAL A 67 -2.07 -11.13 -7.62
N TYR A 68 -2.69 -9.95 -7.49
CA TYR A 68 -1.98 -8.72 -7.11
C TYR A 68 -1.43 -8.81 -5.69
N ALA A 69 -2.23 -9.27 -4.73
CA ALA A 69 -1.79 -9.41 -3.34
C ALA A 69 -0.65 -10.42 -3.19
N LYS A 70 -0.71 -11.55 -3.91
CA LYS A 70 0.37 -12.54 -3.95
C LYS A 70 1.67 -11.97 -4.53
N THR A 71 1.58 -11.20 -5.61
CA THR A 71 2.75 -10.53 -6.21
C THR A 71 3.39 -9.54 -5.24
N VAL A 72 2.59 -8.73 -4.52
CA VAL A 72 3.10 -7.80 -3.50
C VAL A 72 3.82 -8.58 -2.38
N GLY A 73 3.24 -9.68 -1.90
CA GLY A 73 3.86 -10.50 -0.87
C GLY A 73 5.17 -11.13 -1.31
N GLU A 74 5.26 -11.57 -2.55
CA GLU A 74 6.49 -12.16 -3.12
C GLU A 74 7.61 -11.12 -3.28
N PHE A 75 7.28 -9.90 -3.74
CA PHE A 75 8.28 -8.82 -3.78
C PHE A 75 8.75 -8.41 -2.38
N ALA A 76 7.84 -8.34 -1.39
CA ALA A 76 8.22 -8.04 -0.01
C ALA A 76 9.16 -9.10 0.58
N ARG A 77 8.92 -10.38 0.26
CA ARG A 77 9.80 -11.49 0.64
C ARG A 77 11.21 -11.31 0.06
N GLN A 78 11.32 -11.08 -1.26
CA GLN A 78 12.60 -10.86 -1.93
C GLN A 78 13.37 -9.66 -1.35
N LEU A 79 12.68 -8.57 -1.00
CA LEU A 79 13.30 -7.40 -0.35
C LEU A 79 13.73 -7.65 1.09
N SER A 80 13.10 -8.58 1.81
CA SER A 80 13.48 -8.94 3.18
C SER A 80 14.65 -9.92 3.26
N GLU A 81 14.96 -10.59 2.15
CA GLU A 81 16.02 -11.60 2.05
C GLU A 81 17.33 -11.05 1.44
N GLY A 82 17.33 -9.80 0.94
CA GLY A 82 18.50 -9.11 0.39
C GLY A 82 19.12 -8.11 1.35
#